data_AF-A0A1A8NSW4-F1
#
_entry.id   AF-A0A1A8NSW4-F1
#
_cell.length_a   1.000
_cell.length_b   1.000
_cell.length_c   1.000
_cell.angle_alpha   90.00
_cell.angle_beta   90.00
_cell.angle_gamma   90.00
#
_symmetry.space_group_name_H-M   'P 1'
#
loop_
_entity.id
_entity.type
_entity.pdbx_description
1 polymer ?
#
loop_
_entity_poly.entity_id
_entity_poly.type
_entity_poly.pdbx_seq_one_letter_code
_entity_poly.pdbx_strand_id
1 'polypeptide(L)'
;MWLRDELLKSIWYAFTALDVDHRGKVSKSQLKVLSYNLCTMMRIPHEPTAFEEHFKDDNEGPLSNEGYMPYLNRYILDKVSEDFDVIEFYRMCWTLCYKKNIYAQRLIISDNDAFKVWCIFNFLSEDKYPLVIVIEEVEYLLRKLSEAMGIGWNEERFVDYKLQQNTKSSLPVWELIELVGLIYFSKGMERQILSMGINEVFSELILDILKQGYMMKKG
;
A
#
# COMPACT_ATOMS: atom_id res chain seq x y z
N MET A 1 -13.18 -0.13 -12.13
CA MET A 1 -11.98 -0.88 -12.58
C MET A 1 -10.77 -0.39 -11.81
N TRP A 2 -10.38 0.88 -11.92
CA TRP A 2 -9.26 1.48 -11.16
C TRP A 2 -9.28 1.23 -9.64
N LEU A 3 -10.43 1.44 -8.96
CA LEU A 3 -10.53 1.22 -7.51
C LEU A 3 -10.24 -0.25 -7.11
N ARG A 4 -10.59 -1.24 -7.94
CA ARG A 4 -10.40 -2.65 -7.61
C ARG A 4 -8.91 -2.99 -7.49
N ASP A 5 -8.12 -2.54 -8.46
CA ASP A 5 -6.69 -2.85 -8.53
C ASP A 5 -5.94 -2.15 -7.39
N GLU A 6 -6.31 -0.90 -7.08
CA GLU A 6 -5.76 -0.15 -5.94
C GLU A 6 -6.08 -0.79 -4.57
N LEU A 7 -7.31 -1.29 -4.39
CA LEU A 7 -7.66 -2.05 -3.18
C LEU A 7 -6.85 -3.35 -3.10
N LEU A 8 -6.67 -4.05 -4.23
CA LEU A 8 -5.92 -5.30 -4.28
C LEU A 8 -4.45 -5.10 -3.87
N LYS A 9 -3.79 -4.03 -4.34
CA LYS A 9 -2.42 -3.66 -3.94
C LYS A 9 -2.29 -3.55 -2.42
N SER A 10 -3.22 -2.86 -1.77
CA SER A 10 -3.26 -2.70 -0.31
C SER A 10 -3.51 -4.02 0.43
N ILE A 11 -4.35 -4.90 -0.13
CA ILE A 11 -4.65 -6.23 0.45
C ILE A 11 -3.46 -7.17 0.33
N TRP A 12 -2.66 -7.09 -0.74
CA TRP A 12 -1.42 -7.87 -0.86
C TRP A 12 -0.47 -7.66 0.31
N TYR A 13 -0.34 -6.42 0.80
CA TYR A 13 0.44 -6.12 2.00
C TYR A 13 -0.15 -6.71 3.28
N ALA A 14 -1.48 -6.66 3.44
CA ALA A 14 -2.15 -7.28 4.57
C ALA A 14 -1.96 -8.81 4.56
N PHE A 15 -2.02 -9.45 3.39
CA PHE A 15 -1.80 -10.89 3.23
C PHE A 15 -0.36 -11.29 3.52
N THR A 16 0.63 -10.60 2.94
CA THR A 16 2.06 -10.88 3.21
C THR A 16 2.42 -10.72 4.67
N ALA A 17 1.79 -9.77 5.36
CA ALA A 17 1.95 -9.64 6.80
C ALA A 17 1.49 -10.91 7.54
N LEU A 18 0.47 -11.62 7.06
CA LEU A 18 -0.02 -12.85 7.68
C LEU A 18 0.80 -14.09 7.30
N ASP A 19 1.44 -14.09 6.13
CA ASP A 19 2.35 -15.15 5.64
C ASP A 19 3.73 -15.03 6.30
N VAL A 20 3.79 -15.35 7.59
CA VAL A 20 5.01 -15.19 8.43
C VAL A 20 6.20 -15.99 7.90
N ASP A 21 5.96 -17.12 7.26
CA ASP A 21 7.03 -17.97 6.73
C ASP A 21 7.43 -17.62 5.29
N HIS A 22 6.79 -16.63 4.67
CA HIS A 22 6.99 -16.25 3.26
C HIS A 22 6.85 -17.42 2.28
N ARG A 23 5.96 -18.37 2.60
CA ARG A 23 5.72 -19.58 1.79
C ARG A 23 4.46 -19.48 0.93
N GLY A 24 3.82 -18.30 0.91
CA GLY A 24 2.51 -18.07 0.32
C GLY A 24 1.38 -18.75 1.10
N LYS A 25 1.58 -19.07 2.39
CA LYS A 25 0.64 -19.87 3.19
C LYS A 25 0.23 -19.13 4.46
N VAL A 26 -1.06 -18.91 4.59
CA VAL A 26 -1.69 -18.29 5.75
C VAL A 26 -2.72 -19.26 6.34
N SER A 27 -2.82 -19.33 7.66
CA SER A 27 -3.78 -20.24 8.31
C SER A 27 -5.24 -19.82 8.04
N LYS A 28 -6.16 -20.80 8.03
CA LYS A 28 -7.60 -20.55 7.82
C LYS A 28 -8.17 -19.51 8.78
N SER A 29 -7.75 -19.56 10.05
CA SER A 29 -8.20 -18.63 11.08
C SER A 29 -7.76 -17.19 10.78
N GLN A 30 -6.51 -17.00 10.35
CA GLN A 30 -6.01 -15.68 9.93
C GLN A 30 -6.72 -15.17 8.67
N LEU A 31 -6.94 -16.04 7.67
CA LEU A 31 -7.70 -15.69 6.47
C LEU A 31 -9.15 -15.32 6.81
N LYS A 32 -9.78 -16.03 7.74
CA LYS A 32 -11.13 -15.73 8.20
C LYS A 32 -11.21 -14.35 8.85
N VAL A 33 -10.25 -14.03 9.71
CA VAL A 33 -10.17 -12.70 10.37
C VAL A 33 -9.90 -11.60 9.35
N LEU A 34 -8.98 -11.80 8.41
CA LEU A 34 -8.72 -10.83 7.34
C LEU A 34 -9.96 -10.59 6.49
N SER A 35 -10.59 -11.66 5.98
CA SER A 35 -11.82 -11.57 5.18
C SER A 35 -12.94 -10.87 5.93
N TYR A 36 -13.11 -11.18 7.21
CA TYR A 36 -14.10 -10.50 8.05
C TYR A 36 -13.81 -9.00 8.12
N ASN A 37 -12.59 -8.59 8.47
CA ASN A 37 -12.22 -7.18 8.56
C ASN A 37 -12.38 -6.44 7.22
N LEU A 38 -12.03 -7.09 6.10
CA LEU A 38 -12.23 -6.56 4.75
C LEU A 38 -13.72 -6.32 4.47
N CYS A 39 -14.58 -7.31 4.72
CA CYS A 39 -16.02 -7.16 4.55
C CYS A 39 -16.58 -6.03 5.42
N THR A 40 -16.21 -5.96 6.70
CA THR A 40 -16.68 -4.91 7.61
C THR A 40 -16.26 -3.52 7.12
N MET A 41 -14.98 -3.33 6.76
CA MET A 41 -14.46 -2.04 6.30
C MET A 41 -15.10 -1.59 4.99
N MET A 42 -15.35 -2.52 4.06
CA MET A 42 -15.97 -2.22 2.76
C MET A 42 -17.50 -2.31 2.77
N ARG A 43 -18.12 -2.45 3.96
CA ARG A 43 -19.57 -2.60 4.16
C ARG A 43 -20.21 -3.73 3.34
N ILE A 44 -19.46 -4.81 3.11
CA ILE A 44 -19.94 -5.99 2.40
C ILE A 44 -20.64 -6.92 3.41
N PRO A 45 -21.86 -7.40 3.12
CA PRO A 45 -22.53 -8.40 3.95
C PRO A 45 -21.66 -9.64 4.14
N HIS A 46 -21.53 -10.08 5.38
CA HIS A 46 -20.74 -11.28 5.70
C HIS A 46 -21.49 -12.54 5.28
N GLU A 47 -20.78 -13.45 4.61
CA GLU A 47 -21.27 -14.79 4.23
C GLU A 47 -20.38 -15.88 4.86
N PRO A 48 -20.60 -16.24 6.14
CA PRO A 48 -19.77 -17.24 6.83
C PRO A 48 -19.77 -18.59 6.13
N THR A 49 -20.91 -19.02 5.60
CA THR A 49 -21.05 -20.30 4.89
C THR A 49 -20.17 -20.37 3.65
N ALA A 50 -20.11 -19.29 2.86
CA ALA A 50 -19.27 -19.23 1.66
C ALA A 50 -17.77 -19.36 1.98
N PHE A 51 -17.31 -18.78 3.09
CA PHE A 51 -15.92 -18.94 3.54
C PHE A 51 -15.63 -20.39 3.95
N GLU A 52 -16.52 -21.01 4.72
CA GLU A 52 -16.33 -22.38 5.19
C GLU A 52 -16.37 -23.39 4.05
N GLU A 53 -17.25 -23.19 3.06
CA GLU A 53 -17.32 -24.00 1.84
C GLU A 53 -16.07 -23.85 0.98
N HIS A 54 -15.58 -22.62 0.78
CA HIS A 54 -14.38 -22.36 -0.03
C HIS A 54 -13.10 -22.94 0.59
N PHE A 55 -12.99 -22.91 1.92
CA PHE A 55 -11.84 -23.44 2.68
C PHE A 55 -12.18 -24.73 3.42
N LYS A 56 -13.04 -25.56 2.86
CA LYS A 56 -13.36 -26.87 3.43
C LYS A 56 -12.13 -27.77 3.39
N ASP A 57 -11.85 -28.44 4.51
CA ASP A 57 -10.78 -29.45 4.57
C ASP A 57 -11.30 -30.73 3.91
N ASP A 58 -10.81 -31.02 2.70
CA ASP A 58 -11.20 -32.23 1.96
C ASP A 58 -10.25 -33.43 2.25
N ASN A 59 -9.51 -33.39 3.37
CA ASN A 59 -8.52 -34.40 3.79
C ASN A 59 -7.35 -34.64 2.79
N GLU A 60 -7.21 -33.84 1.73
CA GLU A 60 -6.16 -34.01 0.69
C GLU A 60 -5.00 -32.99 0.75
N GLY A 61 -4.96 -32.06 1.71
CA GLY A 61 -3.83 -31.13 1.83
C GLY A 61 -4.18 -29.76 2.40
N PRO A 62 -3.22 -28.81 2.44
CA PRO A 62 -3.41 -27.53 3.10
C PRO A 62 -4.40 -26.62 2.35
N LEU A 63 -5.57 -26.40 2.96
CA LEU A 63 -6.50 -25.28 2.76
C LEU A 63 -6.76 -24.85 1.31
N SER A 64 -7.74 -25.53 0.70
CA SER A 64 -8.33 -25.34 -0.64
C SER A 64 -7.36 -25.37 -1.82
N ASN A 65 -7.72 -26.16 -2.84
CA ASN A 65 -6.94 -26.28 -4.08
C ASN A 65 -6.88 -24.97 -4.89
N GLU A 66 -7.71 -23.97 -4.54
CA GLU A 66 -7.84 -22.69 -5.24
C GLU A 66 -7.10 -21.54 -4.54
N GLY A 67 -6.82 -21.65 -3.24
CA GLY A 67 -6.17 -20.60 -2.45
C GLY A 67 -7.06 -19.38 -2.15
N TYR A 68 -6.47 -18.33 -1.58
CA TYR A 68 -7.19 -17.15 -1.10
C TYR A 68 -7.61 -16.17 -2.20
N MET A 69 -6.84 -16.06 -3.30
CA MET A 69 -7.10 -15.07 -4.35
C MET A 69 -8.44 -15.27 -5.06
N PRO A 70 -8.86 -16.50 -5.43
CA PRO A 70 -10.19 -16.72 -6.00
C PRO A 70 -11.31 -16.34 -5.04
N TYR A 71 -11.17 -16.65 -3.75
CA TYR A 71 -12.13 -16.22 -2.72
C TYR A 71 -12.21 -14.70 -2.62
N LEU A 72 -11.06 -14.03 -2.50
CA LEU A 72 -10.95 -12.58 -2.38
C LEU A 72 -11.61 -11.88 -3.57
N ASN A 73 -11.36 -12.35 -4.79
CA ASN A 73 -11.95 -11.78 -5.98
C ASN A 73 -13.48 -11.92 -5.97
N ARG A 74 -13.97 -13.15 -5.82
CA ARG A 74 -15.39 -13.48 -5.99
C ARG A 74 -16.29 -12.97 -4.87
N TYR A 75 -15.83 -13.08 -3.62
CA TYR A 75 -16.69 -12.83 -2.45
C TYR A 75 -16.47 -11.47 -1.81
N ILE A 76 -15.36 -10.79 -2.15
CA ILE A 76 -15.03 -9.48 -1.59
C ILE A 76 -14.93 -8.46 -2.71
N LEU A 77 -13.90 -8.52 -3.57
CA LEU A 77 -13.63 -7.45 -4.55
C LEU A 77 -14.77 -7.24 -5.57
N ASP A 78 -15.41 -8.32 -6.03
CA ASP A 78 -16.58 -8.25 -6.92
C ASP A 78 -17.83 -7.66 -6.23
N LYS A 79 -17.87 -7.65 -4.89
CA LYS A 79 -18.99 -7.15 -4.09
C LYS A 79 -18.75 -5.76 -3.51
N VAL A 80 -17.57 -5.17 -3.73
CA VAL A 80 -17.24 -3.83 -3.25
C VAL A 80 -18.17 -2.80 -3.89
N SER A 81 -18.87 -2.04 -3.05
CA SER A 81 -19.54 -0.80 -3.45
C SER A 81 -18.64 0.39 -3.13
N GLU A 82 -18.94 1.59 -3.67
CA GLU A 82 -18.15 2.80 -3.38
C GLU A 82 -18.55 3.51 -2.07
N ASP A 83 -19.48 2.93 -1.30
CA ASP A 83 -19.98 3.49 -0.03
C ASP A 83 -19.16 3.01 1.18
N PHE A 84 -17.85 3.28 1.17
CA PHE A 84 -16.99 3.09 2.33
C PHE A 84 -15.84 4.10 2.36
N ASP A 85 -15.22 4.24 3.53
CA ASP A 85 -14.05 5.11 3.67
C ASP A 85 -12.78 4.38 3.22
N VAL A 86 -12.33 4.73 2.02
CA VAL A 86 -11.13 4.14 1.39
C VAL A 86 -9.86 4.44 2.21
N ILE A 87 -9.80 5.58 2.90
CA ILE A 87 -8.63 5.96 3.71
C ILE A 87 -8.57 5.11 4.98
N GLU A 88 -9.70 4.88 5.63
CA GLU A 88 -9.76 3.95 6.78
C GLU A 88 -9.47 2.51 6.37
N PHE A 89 -9.90 2.10 5.17
CA PHE A 89 -9.49 0.82 4.59
C PHE A 89 -7.97 0.73 4.40
N TYR A 90 -7.33 1.73 3.78
CA TYR A 90 -5.88 1.79 3.62
C TYR A 90 -5.16 1.77 4.97
N ARG A 91 -5.68 2.49 5.96
CA ARG A 91 -5.11 2.52 7.32
C ARG A 91 -5.18 1.16 8.01
N MET A 92 -6.24 0.38 7.78
CA MET A 92 -6.36 -0.99 8.27
C MET A 92 -5.29 -1.89 7.63
N CYS A 93 -5.13 -1.84 6.30
CA CYS A 93 -4.08 -2.59 5.59
C CYS A 93 -2.68 -2.21 6.07
N TRP A 94 -2.40 -0.90 6.21
CA TRP A 94 -1.15 -0.38 6.78
C TRP A 94 -0.86 -0.95 8.17
N THR A 95 -1.85 -0.92 9.06
CA THR A 95 -1.67 -1.37 10.45
C THR A 95 -1.29 -2.85 10.53
N LEU A 96 -1.79 -3.67 9.60
CA LEU A 96 -1.46 -5.09 9.52
C LEU A 96 -0.02 -5.33 9.06
N CYS A 97 0.48 -4.56 8.08
CA CYS A 97 1.82 -4.76 7.52
C CYS A 97 2.93 -3.98 8.24
N TYR A 98 2.66 -2.77 8.72
CA TYR A 98 3.63 -1.89 9.39
C TYR A 98 4.24 -2.56 10.62
N LYS A 99 3.40 -3.16 11.47
CA LYS A 99 3.83 -3.80 12.72
C LYS A 99 4.82 -4.94 12.54
N LYS A 100 4.87 -5.56 11.36
CA LYS A 100 5.74 -6.71 11.08
C LYS A 100 6.98 -6.36 10.29
N ASN A 101 6.93 -5.33 9.44
CA ASN A 101 8.05 -4.95 8.58
C ASN A 101 8.92 -3.84 9.18
N ILE A 102 8.34 -2.90 9.92
CA ILE A 102 9.06 -1.68 10.36
C ILE A 102 9.42 -1.69 11.85
N TYR A 103 8.84 -2.55 12.69
CA TYR A 103 9.24 -2.61 14.11
C TYR A 103 10.74 -2.93 14.33
N ALA A 104 11.45 -3.39 13.29
CA ALA A 104 12.90 -3.59 13.29
C ALA A 104 13.72 -2.38 12.76
N GLN A 105 13.09 -1.41 12.09
CA GLN A 105 13.76 -0.27 11.44
C GLN A 105 13.31 1.05 12.11
N ARG A 106 14.27 1.82 12.63
CA ARG A 106 14.00 3.17 13.15
C ARG A 106 13.75 4.12 11.99
N LEU A 107 12.49 4.23 11.55
CA LEU A 107 12.11 5.22 10.55
C LEU A 107 12.46 6.63 11.02
N ILE A 108 12.92 7.45 10.07
CA ILE A 108 13.27 8.84 10.30
C ILE A 108 12.01 9.73 10.31
N ILE A 109 11.01 9.36 9.51
CA ILE A 109 9.70 10.03 9.42
C ILE A 109 8.68 9.42 10.38
N SER A 110 7.61 10.15 10.68
CA SER A 110 6.55 9.66 11.58
C SER A 110 5.77 8.50 10.95
N ASP A 111 5.09 7.69 11.78
CA ASP A 111 4.18 6.62 11.30
C ASP A 111 3.11 7.18 10.35
N ASN A 112 2.55 8.35 10.65
CA ASN A 112 1.54 8.99 9.82
C ASN A 112 2.09 9.46 8.46
N ASP A 113 3.34 9.93 8.42
CA ASP A 113 4.00 10.30 7.16
C ASP A 113 4.37 9.04 6.37
N ALA A 114 4.85 7.99 7.05
CA ALA A 114 5.16 6.70 6.43
C ALA A 114 3.91 6.05 5.81
N PHE A 115 2.76 6.13 6.48
CA PHE A 115 1.46 5.72 5.94
C PHE A 115 1.13 6.46 4.64
N LYS A 116 1.33 7.78 4.60
CA LYS A 116 1.05 8.58 3.40
C LYS A 116 1.98 8.24 2.24
N VAL A 117 3.28 8.07 2.53
CA VAL A 117 4.26 7.61 1.53
C VAL A 117 3.91 6.21 1.04
N TRP A 118 3.42 5.32 1.90
CA TRP A 118 2.94 3.99 1.51
C TRP A 118 1.71 4.05 0.59
N CYS A 119 0.76 4.94 0.85
CA CYS A 119 -0.38 5.15 -0.06
C CYS A 119 0.08 5.70 -1.42
N ILE A 120 0.99 6.68 -1.44
CA ILE A 120 1.55 7.21 -2.68
C ILE A 120 2.32 6.13 -3.44
N PHE A 121 3.08 5.30 -2.73
CA PHE A 121 3.75 4.15 -3.33
C PHE A 121 2.76 3.22 -4.01
N ASN A 122 1.66 2.82 -3.34
CA ASN A 122 0.68 1.92 -3.94
C ASN A 122 0.12 2.51 -5.25
N PHE A 123 -0.20 3.80 -5.23
CA PHE A 123 -0.71 4.52 -6.39
C PHE A 123 0.29 4.55 -7.56
N LEU A 124 1.59 4.76 -7.29
CA LEU A 124 2.64 4.85 -8.31
C LEU A 124 3.29 3.49 -8.65
N SER A 125 2.95 2.43 -7.93
CA SER A 125 3.55 1.11 -8.11
C SER A 125 2.96 0.36 -9.31
N GLU A 126 3.76 -0.53 -9.87
CA GLU A 126 3.34 -1.45 -10.93
C GLU A 126 2.15 -2.33 -10.48
N ASP A 127 1.26 -2.67 -11.42
CA ASP A 127 0.07 -3.51 -11.17
C ASP A 127 0.40 -5.01 -11.07
N LYS A 128 1.56 -5.35 -10.49
CA LYS A 128 2.04 -6.73 -10.36
C LYS A 128 2.72 -6.96 -9.02
N TYR A 129 2.37 -8.08 -8.39
CA TYR A 129 3.03 -8.54 -7.18
C TYR A 129 4.36 -9.28 -7.49
N PRO A 130 5.45 -9.07 -6.70
CA PRO A 130 5.57 -8.14 -5.58
C PRO A 130 5.58 -6.69 -6.06
N LEU A 131 4.94 -5.81 -5.29
CA LEU A 131 4.82 -4.40 -5.63
C LEU A 131 6.17 -3.70 -5.57
N VAL A 132 6.48 -2.99 -6.65
CA VAL A 132 7.67 -2.17 -6.79
C VAL A 132 7.29 -0.86 -7.47
N ILE A 133 8.03 0.21 -7.14
CA ILE A 133 7.97 1.49 -7.84
C ILE A 133 9.20 1.59 -8.75
N VAL A 134 9.01 1.90 -10.02
CA VAL A 134 10.11 2.09 -10.97
C VAL A 134 10.84 3.39 -10.69
N ILE A 135 12.11 3.47 -11.09
CA ILE A 135 12.97 4.60 -10.74
C ILE A 135 12.44 5.95 -11.29
N GLU A 136 11.72 5.93 -12.40
CA GLU A 136 11.06 7.09 -13.00
C GLU A 136 9.96 7.64 -12.09
N GLU A 137 9.15 6.76 -11.51
CA GLU A 137 8.09 7.13 -10.56
C GLU A 137 8.66 7.60 -9.21
N VAL A 138 9.82 7.06 -8.80
CA VAL A 138 10.58 7.58 -7.66
C VAL A 138 11.06 8.99 -7.94
N GLU A 139 11.60 9.26 -9.13
CA GLU A 139 12.03 10.60 -9.54
C GLU A 139 10.87 11.59 -9.49
N TYR A 140 9.75 11.20 -10.07
CA TYR A 140 8.51 11.98 -10.07
C TYR A 140 8.08 12.35 -8.66
N LEU A 141 8.03 11.37 -7.75
CA LEU A 141 7.66 11.60 -6.36
C LEU A 141 8.63 12.57 -5.65
N LEU A 142 9.94 12.38 -5.80
CA LEU A 142 10.93 13.25 -5.16
C LEU A 142 10.91 14.67 -5.74
N ARG A 143 10.61 14.84 -7.03
CA ARG A 143 10.38 16.16 -7.64
C ARG A 143 9.15 16.83 -7.02
N LYS A 144 8.02 16.13 -6.95
CA LYS A 144 6.78 16.61 -6.33
C LYS A 144 6.96 17.02 -4.87
N LEU A 145 7.68 16.21 -4.09
CA LEU A 145 8.03 16.53 -2.70
C LEU A 145 8.91 17.78 -2.63
N SER A 146 9.90 17.91 -3.52
CA SER A 146 10.77 19.09 -3.57
C SER A 146 9.97 20.37 -3.87
N GLU A 147 9.08 20.30 -4.85
CA GLU A 147 8.17 21.40 -5.22
C GLU A 147 7.24 21.80 -4.06
N ALA A 148 6.57 20.84 -3.44
CA ALA A 148 5.67 21.07 -2.31
C ALA A 148 6.39 21.68 -1.08
N MET A 149 7.66 21.35 -0.89
CA MET A 149 8.49 21.92 0.17
C MET A 149 9.13 23.27 -0.22
N GLY A 150 8.93 23.74 -1.45
CA GLY A 150 9.56 24.97 -1.96
C GLY A 150 11.08 24.87 -2.09
N ILE A 151 11.63 23.66 -2.14
CA ILE A 151 13.07 23.42 -2.29
C ILE A 151 13.38 23.06 -3.75
N GLY A 152 14.43 23.66 -4.30
CA GLY A 152 14.88 23.36 -5.65
C GLY A 152 15.19 21.87 -5.82
N TRP A 153 14.75 21.30 -6.95
CA TRP A 153 15.13 19.97 -7.39
C TRP A 153 16.65 19.89 -7.61
N ASN A 154 17.29 18.83 -7.11
CA ASN A 154 18.72 18.60 -7.31
C ASN A 154 18.91 17.35 -8.18
N GLU A 155 19.07 17.58 -9.47
CA GLU A 155 19.27 16.54 -10.48
C GLU A 155 20.55 15.72 -10.22
N GLU A 156 21.68 16.39 -9.95
CA GLU A 156 22.99 15.76 -9.77
C GLU A 156 22.95 14.70 -8.66
N ARG A 157 22.29 15.02 -7.54
CA ARG A 157 22.15 14.09 -6.42
C ARG A 157 21.29 12.89 -6.77
N PHE A 158 20.25 13.08 -7.58
CA PHE A 158 19.42 11.97 -8.02
C PHE A 158 20.17 11.08 -9.01
N VAL A 159 21.01 11.66 -9.87
CA VAL A 159 21.95 10.92 -10.73
C VAL A 159 22.94 10.12 -9.87
N ASP A 160 23.54 10.72 -8.85
CA ASP A 160 24.44 10.02 -7.92
C ASP A 160 23.74 8.86 -7.21
N TYR A 161 22.48 9.04 -6.80
CA TYR A 161 21.66 7.97 -6.23
C TYR A 161 21.42 6.83 -7.24
N LYS A 162 21.06 7.14 -8.50
CA LYS A 162 20.92 6.13 -9.57
C LYS A 162 22.22 5.34 -9.76
N LEU A 163 23.37 6.02 -9.72
CA LEU A 163 24.69 5.38 -9.85
C LEU A 163 25.02 4.48 -8.66
N GLN A 164 24.68 4.88 -7.44
CA GLN A 164 24.91 4.09 -6.22
C GLN A 164 24.02 2.85 -6.12
N GLN A 165 22.82 2.88 -6.69
CA GLN A 165 21.86 1.76 -6.64
C GLN A 165 22.21 0.58 -7.56
N ASN A 166 23.40 0.56 -8.19
CA ASN A 166 23.97 -0.57 -8.92
C ASN A 166 22.92 -1.32 -9.76
N THR A 167 22.31 -0.62 -10.72
CA THR A 167 21.30 -1.13 -11.70
C THR A 167 19.94 -1.58 -11.16
N LYS A 168 19.60 -1.38 -9.88
CA LYS A 168 18.19 -1.55 -9.43
C LYS A 168 17.29 -0.55 -10.16
N SER A 169 16.43 -1.05 -11.04
CA SER A 169 15.44 -0.24 -11.78
C SER A 169 14.17 0.05 -11.00
N SER A 170 14.01 -0.52 -9.81
CA SER A 170 12.81 -0.37 -8.99
C SER A 170 13.10 -0.59 -7.50
N LEU A 171 12.19 -0.11 -6.66
CA LEU A 171 12.30 -0.17 -5.20
C LEU A 171 11.04 -0.78 -4.58
N PRO A 172 11.16 -1.59 -3.52
CA PRO A 172 10.01 -1.93 -2.67
C PRO A 172 9.64 -0.74 -1.77
N VAL A 173 8.41 -0.75 -1.24
CA VAL A 173 7.87 0.35 -0.43
C VAL A 173 8.73 0.72 0.78
N TRP A 174 9.37 -0.26 1.42
CA TRP A 174 10.20 -0.01 2.60
C TRP A 174 11.47 0.78 2.26
N GLU A 175 12.13 0.45 1.14
CA GLU A 175 13.28 1.21 0.64
C GLU A 175 12.86 2.64 0.26
N LEU A 176 11.66 2.83 -0.31
CA LEU A 176 11.15 4.17 -0.63
C LEU A 176 10.90 5.02 0.63
N ILE A 177 10.26 4.44 1.66
CA ILE A 177 9.98 5.15 2.91
C ILE A 177 11.29 5.60 3.58
N GLU A 178 12.30 4.73 3.60
CA GLU A 178 13.64 5.06 4.11
C GLU A 178 14.30 6.16 3.25
N LEU A 179 14.23 6.05 1.92
CA LEU A 179 14.80 7.01 0.98
C LEU A 179 14.24 8.42 1.20
N VAL A 180 12.91 8.57 1.30
CA VAL A 180 12.26 9.86 1.53
C VAL A 180 12.75 10.48 2.84
N GLY A 181 12.85 9.70 3.91
CA GLY A 181 13.42 10.17 5.17
C GLY A 181 14.88 10.61 5.02
N LEU A 182 15.74 9.76 4.45
CA LEU A 182 17.17 10.02 4.34
C LEU A 182 17.49 11.24 3.46
N ILE A 183 16.85 11.36 2.29
CA ILE A 183 17.14 12.44 1.32
C ILE A 183 16.89 13.83 1.92
N TYR A 184 15.80 13.99 2.65
CA TYR A 184 15.41 15.32 3.13
C TYR A 184 16.01 15.66 4.49
N PHE A 185 16.21 14.69 5.38
CA PHE A 185 16.90 14.96 6.66
C PHE A 185 18.39 15.24 6.48
N SER A 186 19.05 14.63 5.50
CA SER A 186 20.45 14.94 5.16
C SER A 186 20.66 16.35 4.61
N LYS A 187 19.59 17.06 4.20
CA LYS A 187 19.63 18.49 3.85
C LYS A 187 19.50 19.42 5.07
N GLY A 188 19.53 18.88 6.30
CA GLY A 188 19.32 19.67 7.52
C GLY A 188 17.88 20.21 7.65
N MET A 189 16.93 19.59 6.94
CA MET A 189 15.55 20.04 6.92
C MET A 189 14.84 19.71 8.23
N GLU A 190 13.94 20.60 8.62
CA GLU A 190 13.05 20.37 9.75
C GLU A 190 12.00 19.30 9.41
N ARG A 191 11.69 18.43 10.39
CA ARG A 191 10.68 17.36 10.24
C ARG A 191 9.35 17.89 9.74
N GLN A 192 9.00 19.10 10.17
CA GLN A 192 7.72 19.74 9.87
C GLN A 192 7.61 20.10 8.39
N ILE A 193 8.67 20.60 7.76
CA ILE A 193 8.68 20.93 6.33
C ILE A 193 8.45 19.67 5.51
N LEU A 194 9.14 18.57 5.86
CA LEU A 194 8.95 17.28 5.20
C LEU A 194 7.53 16.73 5.36
N SER A 195 6.99 16.76 6.59
CA SER A 195 5.62 16.32 6.82
C SER A 195 4.60 17.16 6.04
N MET A 196 4.80 18.49 5.96
CA MET A 196 3.96 19.37 5.15
C MET A 196 4.02 19.00 3.66
N GLY A 197 5.22 18.80 3.11
CA GLY A 197 5.39 18.37 1.72
C GLY A 197 4.73 17.02 1.43
N ILE A 198 4.90 16.04 2.32
CA ILE A 198 4.23 14.73 2.21
C ILE A 198 2.72 14.89 2.25
N ASN A 199 2.18 15.75 3.11
CA ASN A 199 0.74 16.00 3.21
C ASN A 199 0.17 16.61 1.94
N GLU A 200 0.88 17.55 1.34
CA GLU A 200 0.47 18.22 0.11
C GLU A 200 0.45 17.23 -1.06
N VAL A 201 1.54 16.49 -1.27
CA VAL A 201 1.63 15.47 -2.33
C VAL A 201 0.61 14.34 -2.11
N PHE A 202 0.38 13.91 -0.87
CA PHE A 202 -0.66 12.93 -0.55
C PHE A 202 -2.06 13.47 -0.87
N SER A 203 -2.31 14.75 -0.59
CA SER A 203 -3.60 15.37 -0.91
C SER A 203 -3.82 15.42 -2.42
N GLU A 204 -2.82 15.84 -3.18
CA GLU A 204 -2.85 15.92 -4.64
C GLU A 204 -3.04 14.54 -5.29
N LEU A 205 -2.16 13.59 -4.97
CA LEU A 205 -2.10 12.30 -5.67
C LEU A 205 -3.14 11.29 -5.18
N ILE A 206 -3.60 11.40 -3.93
CA ILE A 206 -4.50 10.40 -3.34
C ILE A 206 -5.88 11.02 -3.07
N LEU A 207 -5.95 12.05 -2.24
CA LEU A 207 -7.25 12.56 -1.78
C LEU A 207 -8.05 13.20 -2.92
N ASP A 208 -7.40 13.96 -3.79
CA ASP A 208 -8.09 14.68 -4.87
C ASP A 208 -8.52 13.72 -5.99
N ILE A 209 -7.75 12.66 -6.28
CA ILE A 209 -8.16 11.60 -7.20
C ILE A 209 -9.38 10.85 -6.64
N LEU A 210 -9.36 10.49 -5.35
CA LEU A 210 -10.53 9.87 -4.71
C LEU A 210 -11.76 10.77 -4.83
N LYS A 211 -11.64 12.07 -4.51
CA LYS A 211 -12.74 13.05 -4.65
C LYS A 211 -13.23 13.17 -6.10
N GLN A 212 -12.33 13.24 -7.09
CA GLN A 212 -12.72 13.34 -8.50
C GLN A 212 -13.45 12.08 -9.00
N GLY A 213 -13.04 10.89 -8.53
CA GLY A 213 -13.78 9.65 -8.76
C GLY A 213 -15.23 9.71 -8.25
N TYR A 214 -15.46 10.35 -7.10
CA TYR A 214 -16.80 10.60 -6.56
C TYR A 214 -17.57 11.70 -7.33
N MET A 215 -16.90 12.74 -7.84
CA MET A 215 -17.55 13.87 -8.53
C MET A 215 -18.00 13.54 -9.96
N MET A 216 -17.25 12.73 -10.71
CA MET A 216 -17.60 12.32 -12.08
C MET A 216 -18.89 11.48 -12.19
N LYS A 217 -19.52 11.12 -11.06
CA LYS A 217 -20.74 10.30 -11.00
C LYS A 217 -22.00 11.02 -10.53
N LYS A 218 -21.88 12.27 -10.08
CA LYS A 218 -23.04 13.11 -9.68
C LYS A 218 -23.43 14.15 -10.75
N GLY A 219 -22.80 14.10 -11.93
CA GLY A 219 -23.11 14.95 -13.08
C GLY A 219 -23.97 14.24 -14.12
#